data_AF-H2ZBG7-F1
#
_entry.id   AF-H2ZBG7-F1
#
_cell.length_a   1.000
_cell.length_b   1.000
_cell.length_c   1.000
_cell.angle_alpha   90.00
_cell.angle_beta   90.00
_cell.angle_gamma   90.00
#
_symmetry.space_group_name_H-M   'P 1'
#
loop_
_entity.id
_entity.type
_entity.pdbx_description
1 polymer ?
#
loop_
_entity_poly.entity_id
_entity_poly.type
_entity_poly.pdbx_seq_one_letter_code
_entity_poly.pdbx_strand_id
1 'polypeptide(L)'
;MRNVAIKCAPASRRPEEDRYSPVLFGSASSMIVTLHFDDASFHLLPVDIQKGKFIKLHPVLYNIGINEEQTLAEKFGSTAVQEYLNHEAIQSTFTYYDLIRDQCPNSLTEKLRNANSFIHEVVRDKMTSSFPEKKKSTSPDEHQPIMELLIRLKDAVDSKRNKNVEILQKAGDVCRRLNGVRLTSCKSAKDRTAMSVTLEQARILTMEHGLA
;
A
#
# COMPACT_ATOMS: atom_id res chain seq x y z
N MET A 1 1.77 13.61 -8.24
CA MET A 1 2.48 12.95 -7.12
C MET A 1 3.72 12.14 -7.52
N ARG A 2 4.12 12.03 -8.81
CA ARG A 2 5.27 11.19 -9.21
C ARG A 2 6.64 11.71 -8.72
N ASN A 3 6.72 12.96 -8.28
CA ASN A 3 7.94 13.62 -7.79
C ASN A 3 7.78 14.04 -6.32
N VAL A 4 7.41 13.09 -5.46
CA VAL A 4 7.34 13.32 -4.01
C VAL A 4 8.34 12.40 -3.32
N ALA A 5 9.13 12.99 -2.43
CA ALA A 5 10.10 12.28 -1.61
C ALA A 5 9.83 12.54 -0.13
N ILE A 6 10.05 11.53 0.70
CA ILE A 6 9.97 11.64 2.16
C ILE A 6 11.37 11.77 2.72
N LYS A 7 11.55 12.69 3.66
CA LYS A 7 12.73 12.80 4.52
C LYS A 7 12.30 12.50 5.95
N CYS A 8 13.08 11.73 6.68
CA CYS A 8 12.89 11.54 8.11
C CYS A 8 13.85 12.46 8.87
N ALA A 9 13.38 13.06 9.96
CA ALA A 9 14.20 13.89 10.85
C ALA A 9 13.79 13.70 12.31
N PRO A 10 14.68 13.93 13.28
CA PRO A 10 14.29 14.00 14.68
C PRO A 10 13.42 15.24 14.92
N ALA A 11 12.43 15.10 15.79
CA ALA A 11 11.55 16.19 16.20
C ALA A 11 12.33 17.24 16.99
N SER A 12 11.99 18.52 16.78
CA SER A 12 12.57 19.63 17.55
C SER A 12 12.34 19.42 19.05
N ARG A 13 13.34 19.75 19.87
CA ARG A 13 13.25 19.70 21.34
C ARG A 13 12.50 20.90 21.92
N ARG A 14 12.04 21.85 21.09
CA ARG A 14 11.32 23.04 21.53
C ARG A 14 9.86 22.68 21.83
N PRO A 15 9.34 23.03 23.02
CA PRO A 15 8.01 22.60 23.47
C PRO A 15 6.81 23.36 22.86
N GLU A 16 7.03 24.33 21.98
CA GLU A 16 5.97 25.29 21.56
C GLU A 16 5.35 25.04 20.17
N GLU A 17 5.69 23.96 19.47
CA GLU A 17 5.08 23.63 18.17
C GLU A 17 4.62 22.17 18.11
N ASP A 18 3.70 21.88 17.20
CA ASP A 18 3.27 20.53 16.83
C ASP A 18 4.48 19.75 16.27
N ARG A 19 5.33 19.26 17.16
CA ARG A 19 6.69 18.76 16.88
C ARG A 19 6.74 17.54 15.96
N TYR A 20 5.58 16.91 15.72
CA TYR A 20 5.43 15.78 14.80
C TYR A 20 4.73 16.17 13.50
N SER A 21 4.34 17.43 13.35
CA SER A 21 3.73 17.90 12.11
C SER A 21 4.70 17.75 10.94
N PRO A 22 4.19 17.29 9.78
CA PRO A 22 5.00 17.17 8.58
C PRO A 22 5.33 18.57 8.05
N VAL A 23 6.57 18.75 7.58
CA VAL A 23 7.00 20.01 6.93
C VAL A 23 7.20 19.78 5.44
N LEU A 24 6.58 20.65 4.63
CA LEU A 24 6.61 20.57 3.17
C LEU A 24 7.66 21.54 2.61
N PHE A 25 8.49 21.04 1.69
CA PHE A 25 9.44 21.85 0.93
C PHE A 25 9.28 21.57 -0.57
N GLY A 26 9.53 22.57 -1.40
CA GLY A 26 9.51 22.43 -2.86
C GLY A 26 8.31 23.12 -3.52
N SER A 27 7.85 22.55 -4.63
CA SER A 27 6.80 23.13 -5.49
C SER A 27 5.79 22.05 -5.91
N ALA A 28 4.79 22.46 -6.70
CA ALA A 28 3.82 21.53 -7.28
C ALA A 28 4.46 20.46 -8.20
N SER A 29 5.65 20.74 -8.78
CA SER A 29 6.34 19.82 -9.68
C SER A 29 7.30 18.86 -8.97
N SER A 30 7.76 19.20 -7.77
CA SER A 30 8.63 18.37 -6.93
C SER A 30 8.51 18.77 -5.47
N MET A 31 8.14 17.83 -4.60
CA MET A 31 7.87 18.11 -3.19
C MET A 31 8.62 17.14 -2.27
N ILE A 32 9.19 17.68 -1.20
CA ILE A 32 9.81 16.94 -0.11
C ILE A 32 8.91 17.08 1.11
N VAL A 33 8.48 15.95 1.66
CA VAL A 33 7.73 15.87 2.92
C VAL A 33 8.69 15.42 4.00
N THR A 34 8.95 16.29 4.98
CA THR A 34 9.76 15.93 6.15
C THR A 34 8.86 15.45 7.27
N LEU A 35 9.00 14.18 7.64
CA LEU A 35 8.33 13.57 8.78
C LEU A 35 9.26 13.62 9.99
N HIS A 36 8.72 14.09 11.11
CA HIS A 36 9.46 14.24 12.37
C HIS A 36 9.14 13.10 13.33
N PHE A 37 10.17 12.53 13.95
CA PHE A 37 10.07 11.38 14.86
C PHE A 37 10.70 11.73 16.20
N ASP A 38 10.22 11.13 17.29
CA ASP A 38 10.92 11.20 18.57
C ASP A 38 12.28 10.47 18.48
N ASP A 39 13.17 10.76 19.43
CA ASP A 39 14.53 10.21 19.43
C ASP A 39 14.50 8.66 19.42
N ALA A 40 13.61 8.01 20.18
CA ALA A 40 13.57 6.55 20.23
C ALA A 40 13.14 5.95 18.88
N SER A 41 12.06 6.44 18.28
CA SER A 41 11.59 5.96 16.98
C SER A 41 12.58 6.24 15.84
N PHE A 42 13.25 7.40 15.86
CA PHE A 42 14.22 7.77 14.82
C PHE A 42 15.43 6.84 14.78
N HIS A 43 15.92 6.40 15.95
CA HIS A 43 17.06 5.46 16.03
C HIS A 43 16.72 4.05 15.52
N LEU A 44 15.44 3.68 15.41
CA LEU A 44 15.01 2.40 14.81
C LEU A 44 15.06 2.41 13.27
N LEU A 45 15.18 3.58 12.64
CA LEU A 45 15.24 3.67 11.18
C LEU A 45 16.60 3.18 10.62
N PRO A 46 16.67 2.74 9.35
CA PRO A 46 17.95 2.40 8.73
C PRO A 46 18.94 3.59 8.76
N VAL A 47 20.24 3.30 8.97
CA VAL A 47 21.29 4.32 9.12
C VAL A 47 21.31 5.33 7.96
N ASP A 48 21.09 4.87 6.73
CA ASP A 48 21.01 5.75 5.57
C ASP A 48 19.88 6.79 5.68
N ILE A 49 18.71 6.37 6.18
CA ILE A 49 17.55 7.24 6.38
C ILE A 49 17.83 8.22 7.52
N GLN A 50 18.48 7.77 8.59
CA GLN A 50 18.93 8.65 9.67
C GLN A 50 19.92 9.71 9.17
N LYS A 51 20.77 9.37 8.20
CA LYS A 51 21.69 10.29 7.50
C LYS A 51 21.02 11.20 6.48
N GLY A 52 19.69 11.15 6.36
CA GLY A 52 18.91 12.04 5.50
C GLY A 52 18.69 11.53 4.08
N LYS A 53 18.92 10.24 3.78
CA LYS A 53 18.54 9.65 2.50
C LYS A 53 17.03 9.76 2.31
N PHE A 54 16.63 10.22 1.13
CA PHE A 54 15.23 10.35 0.77
C PHE A 54 14.58 9.01 0.45
N ILE A 55 13.32 8.86 0.84
CA ILE A 55 12.45 7.75 0.46
C ILE A 55 11.60 8.23 -0.73
N LYS A 56 11.81 7.63 -1.90
CA LYS A 56 11.06 7.97 -3.11
C LYS A 56 9.70 7.27 -3.13
N LEU A 57 8.63 8.01 -3.37
CA LEU A 57 7.29 7.44 -3.51
C LEU A 57 7.04 6.97 -4.95
N HIS A 58 6.44 5.79 -5.09
CA HIS A 58 6.00 5.22 -6.37
C HIS A 58 4.47 5.01 -6.34
N PRO A 59 3.69 6.08 -6.58
CA PRO A 59 2.24 5.99 -6.52
C PRO A 59 1.69 5.29 -7.77
N VAL A 60 0.75 4.37 -7.56
CA VAL A 60 -0.09 3.77 -8.61
C VAL A 60 -1.55 3.94 -8.24
N LEU A 61 -2.42 4.10 -9.24
CA LEU A 61 -3.85 4.32 -9.04
C LEU A 61 -4.63 3.33 -9.89
N TYR A 62 -5.36 2.44 -9.22
CA TYR A 62 -6.36 1.59 -9.86
C TYR A 62 -7.74 2.13 -9.54
N ASN A 63 -8.58 2.27 -10.57
CA ASN A 63 -9.93 2.82 -10.44
C ASN A 63 -10.96 1.92 -11.13
N ILE A 64 -12.08 1.66 -10.44
CA ILE A 64 -13.22 0.93 -10.98
C ILE A 64 -14.49 1.61 -10.52
N GLY A 65 -15.31 2.05 -11.46
CA GLY A 65 -16.69 2.44 -11.19
C GLY A 65 -17.53 1.23 -10.81
N ILE A 66 -18.41 1.38 -9.81
CA ILE A 66 -19.28 0.29 -9.34
C ILE A 66 -20.76 0.67 -9.28
N ASN A 67 -21.12 1.94 -9.47
CA ASN A 67 -22.50 2.42 -9.37
C ASN A 67 -23.29 2.33 -10.69
N GLU A 68 -24.52 2.82 -10.66
CA GLU A 68 -25.40 2.89 -11.82
C GLU A 68 -24.87 3.81 -12.92
N GLU A 69 -24.23 4.94 -12.55
CA GLU A 69 -23.55 5.82 -13.51
C GLU A 69 -22.44 5.07 -14.27
N GLN A 70 -21.72 4.16 -13.61
CA GLN A 70 -20.79 3.27 -14.30
C GLN A 70 -21.52 2.35 -15.28
N THR A 71 -22.67 1.77 -14.91
CA THR A 71 -23.47 0.96 -15.85
C THR A 71 -23.89 1.77 -17.07
N LEU A 72 -24.25 3.04 -16.88
CA LEU A 72 -24.62 3.94 -17.97
C LEU A 72 -23.42 4.28 -18.84
N ALA A 73 -22.25 4.53 -18.25
CA ALA A 73 -21.01 4.76 -18.99
C ALA A 73 -20.59 3.52 -19.81
N GLU A 74 -20.78 2.32 -19.27
CA GLU A 74 -20.50 1.06 -19.99
C GLU A 74 -21.49 0.80 -21.13
N LYS A 75 -22.77 1.16 -20.95
CA LYS A 75 -23.81 0.93 -21.98
C LYS A 75 -23.90 2.02 -23.04
N PHE A 76 -23.63 3.28 -22.67
CA PHE A 76 -23.93 4.46 -23.48
C PHE A 76 -22.80 5.51 -23.48
N GLY A 77 -21.74 5.32 -22.71
CA GLY A 77 -20.61 6.25 -22.58
C GLY A 77 -19.27 5.62 -22.98
N SER A 78 -18.19 6.05 -22.30
CA SER A 78 -16.85 5.51 -22.51
C SER A 78 -16.15 5.25 -21.19
N THR A 79 -15.53 4.06 -21.09
CA THR A 79 -14.64 3.65 -19.99
C THR A 79 -13.16 3.79 -20.36
N ALA A 80 -12.84 4.37 -21.52
CA ALA A 80 -11.49 4.39 -22.08
C ALA A 80 -10.45 5.06 -21.16
N VAL A 81 -10.82 6.15 -20.47
CA VAL A 81 -9.91 6.82 -19.52
C VAL A 81 -9.62 5.93 -18.31
N GLN A 82 -10.63 5.21 -17.80
CA GLN A 82 -10.45 4.26 -16.70
C GLN A 82 -9.52 3.11 -17.13
N GLU A 83 -9.76 2.54 -18.31
CA GLU A 83 -8.94 1.47 -18.87
C GLU A 83 -7.49 1.92 -19.08
N TYR A 84 -7.29 3.08 -19.72
CA TYR A 84 -5.97 3.67 -19.91
C TYR A 84 -5.22 3.88 -18.58
N LEU A 85 -5.88 4.45 -17.58
CA LEU A 85 -5.28 4.67 -16.25
C LEU A 85 -4.91 3.35 -15.57
N ASN A 86 -5.76 2.33 -15.65
CA ASN A 86 -5.46 1.02 -15.09
C ASN A 86 -4.32 0.32 -15.83
N HIS A 87 -4.22 0.49 -17.16
CA HIS A 87 -3.09 -0.01 -17.95
C HIS A 87 -1.76 0.68 -17.58
N GLU A 88 -1.77 2.00 -17.44
CA GLU A 88 -0.61 2.77 -16.94
C GLU A 88 -0.22 2.33 -15.52
N ALA A 89 -1.21 2.08 -14.65
CA ALA A 89 -0.98 1.64 -13.29
C ALA A 89 -0.31 0.27 -13.22
N ILE A 90 -0.74 -0.70 -14.03
CA ILE A 90 -0.12 -2.03 -14.05
C ILE A 90 1.31 -1.98 -14.61
N GLN A 91 1.57 -1.20 -15.65
CA GLN A 91 2.93 -1.00 -16.17
C GLN A 91 3.86 -0.36 -15.12
N SER A 92 3.37 0.66 -14.42
CA SER A 92 4.10 1.30 -13.33
C SER A 92 4.36 0.34 -12.16
N THR A 93 3.42 -0.57 -11.89
CA THR A 93 3.58 -1.60 -10.85
C THR A 93 4.66 -2.62 -11.23
N PHE A 94 4.70 -3.08 -12.49
CA PHE A 94 5.79 -3.92 -12.99
C PHE A 94 7.15 -3.22 -12.93
N THR A 95 7.20 -1.95 -13.34
CA THR A 95 8.43 -1.14 -13.27
C THR A 95 8.96 -1.05 -11.83
N TYR A 96 8.07 -0.86 -10.85
CA TYR A 96 8.45 -0.84 -9.43
C TYR A 96 8.90 -2.21 -8.93
N TYR A 97 8.26 -3.30 -9.37
CA TYR A 97 8.69 -4.65 -9.05
C TYR A 97 10.10 -4.94 -9.56
N ASP A 98 10.40 -4.62 -10.83
CA ASP A 98 11.73 -4.78 -11.41
C ASP A 98 12.78 -3.95 -10.66
N LEU A 99 12.43 -2.70 -10.31
CA LEU A 99 13.29 -1.84 -9.50
C LEU A 99 13.67 -2.48 -8.16
N ILE A 100 12.69 -3.03 -7.42
CA ILE A 100 12.96 -3.68 -6.13
C ILE A 100 13.75 -4.97 -6.35
N ARG A 101 13.40 -5.78 -7.35
CA ARG A 101 14.11 -7.03 -7.65
C ARG A 101 15.58 -6.77 -7.88
N ASP A 102 15.91 -5.73 -8.63
CA ASP A 102 17.27 -5.44 -9.05
C ASP A 102 18.08 -4.73 -7.95
N GLN A 103 17.46 -3.80 -7.21
CA GLN A 103 18.16 -3.00 -6.18
C GLN A 103 18.13 -3.63 -4.79
N CYS A 104 17.08 -4.39 -4.48
CA CYS A 104 16.79 -4.91 -3.14
C CYS A 104 16.19 -6.33 -3.22
N PRO A 105 16.89 -7.33 -3.80
CA PRO A 105 16.33 -8.67 -4.02
C PRO A 105 15.87 -9.34 -2.71
N ASN A 106 16.57 -9.06 -1.60
CA ASN A 106 16.20 -9.56 -0.27
C ASN A 106 14.86 -8.99 0.23
N SER A 107 14.42 -7.83 -0.28
CA SER A 107 13.14 -7.23 0.11
C SER A 107 11.92 -7.96 -0.45
N LEU A 108 12.13 -8.81 -1.46
CA LEU A 108 11.09 -9.69 -2.01
C LEU A 108 10.97 -11.01 -1.24
N THR A 109 11.83 -11.24 -0.24
CA THR A 109 11.82 -12.46 0.58
C THR A 109 10.89 -12.34 1.79
N GLU A 110 10.43 -13.49 2.27
CA GLU A 110 9.57 -13.65 3.45
C GLU A 110 10.03 -12.90 4.70
N LYS A 111 11.34 -12.64 4.85
CA LYS A 111 11.91 -12.06 6.06
C LYS A 111 11.50 -10.60 6.31
N LEU A 112 11.11 -9.83 5.29
CA LEU A 112 10.50 -8.49 5.47
C LEU A 112 8.97 -8.50 5.57
N ARG A 113 8.31 -9.64 5.31
CA ARG A 113 6.87 -9.85 5.63
C ARG A 113 6.63 -9.62 7.13
N ASN A 114 7.68 -9.85 7.91
CA ASN A 114 7.81 -9.61 9.34
C ASN A 114 8.20 -8.17 9.73
N ALA A 115 8.01 -7.14 8.88
CA ALA A 115 7.91 -5.77 9.40
C ALA A 115 6.78 -5.66 10.46
N ASN A 116 5.73 -6.48 10.31
CA ASN A 116 4.74 -6.71 11.36
C ASN A 116 5.33 -7.44 12.58
N SER A 117 6.37 -8.26 12.47
CA SER A 117 7.07 -8.83 13.64
C SER A 117 7.90 -7.78 14.36
N PHE A 118 8.53 -6.84 13.64
CA PHE A 118 9.26 -5.72 14.26
C PHE A 118 8.29 -4.76 14.97
N ILE A 119 7.16 -4.43 14.35
CA ILE A 119 6.08 -3.69 15.01
C ILE A 119 5.50 -4.52 16.17
N HIS A 120 5.26 -5.82 16.01
CA HIS A 120 4.80 -6.67 17.12
C HIS A 120 5.82 -6.77 18.24
N GLU A 121 7.12 -6.75 17.98
CA GLU A 121 8.16 -6.78 19.00
C GLU A 121 8.18 -5.45 19.77
N VAL A 122 8.12 -4.32 19.06
CA VAL A 122 8.04 -2.97 19.64
C VAL A 122 6.71 -2.72 20.37
N VAL A 123 5.59 -3.30 19.91
CA VAL A 123 4.24 -3.15 20.50
C VAL A 123 3.98 -4.17 21.61
N ARG A 124 4.58 -5.37 21.55
CA ARG A 124 4.44 -6.41 22.60
C ARG A 124 5.02 -5.95 23.93
N ASP A 125 6.05 -5.13 23.91
CA ASP A 125 6.58 -4.48 25.11
C ASP A 125 5.58 -3.53 25.80
N LYS A 126 4.46 -3.18 25.14
CA LYS A 126 3.42 -2.28 25.69
C LYS A 126 2.06 -2.93 25.92
N MET A 127 1.80 -4.14 25.44
CA MET A 127 0.46 -4.74 25.49
C MET A 127 0.50 -6.22 25.86
N THR A 128 0.68 -6.52 27.14
CA THR A 128 0.40 -7.85 27.69
C THR A 128 -1.09 -7.97 28.01
N SER A 129 -1.81 -8.74 27.19
CA SER A 129 -2.83 -9.73 27.57
C SER A 129 -3.92 -9.88 26.49
N SER A 130 -4.31 -11.12 26.20
CA SER A 130 -5.56 -11.55 25.56
C SER A 130 -5.71 -11.54 24.02
N PHE A 131 -4.71 -11.98 23.26
CA PHE A 131 -4.96 -12.52 21.90
C PHE A 131 -4.55 -14.00 21.82
N PRO A 132 -5.43 -14.90 21.34
CA PRO A 132 -5.09 -16.31 21.17
C PRO A 132 -3.98 -16.47 20.12
N GLU A 133 -3.07 -17.41 20.39
CA GLU A 133 -1.95 -17.72 19.51
C GLU A 133 -2.42 -18.08 18.10
N LYS A 134 -1.67 -17.57 17.09
CA LYS A 134 -1.88 -17.85 15.66
C LYS A 134 -2.05 -19.35 15.42
N LYS A 135 -3.26 -19.80 15.08
CA LYS A 135 -3.39 -21.03 14.29
C LYS A 135 -2.66 -20.79 12.97
N LYS A 136 -1.72 -21.66 12.60
CA LYS A 136 -1.12 -21.68 11.25
C LYS A 136 -2.25 -21.91 10.24
N SER A 137 -2.85 -20.84 9.75
CA SER A 137 -3.69 -20.87 8.56
C SER A 137 -2.76 -20.97 7.37
N THR A 138 -2.46 -22.18 6.91
CA THR A 138 -1.86 -22.39 5.59
C THR A 138 -2.89 -22.01 4.54
N SER A 139 -2.96 -20.72 4.20
CA SER A 139 -3.71 -20.29 3.04
C SER A 139 -2.90 -20.63 1.77
N PRO A 140 -3.54 -21.12 0.69
CA PRO A 140 -2.83 -21.49 -0.55
C PRO A 140 -2.08 -20.32 -1.21
N ASP A 141 -2.42 -19.08 -0.85
CA ASP A 141 -1.84 -17.84 -1.38
C ASP A 141 -0.53 -17.43 -0.68
N GLU A 142 -0.22 -18.00 0.50
CA GLU A 142 0.89 -17.57 1.35
C GLU A 142 2.28 -17.81 0.72
N HIS A 143 2.37 -18.77 -0.20
CA HIS A 143 3.59 -19.17 -0.90
C HIS A 143 3.63 -18.73 -2.37
N GLN A 144 2.62 -17.97 -2.83
CA GLN A 144 2.55 -17.58 -4.24
C GLN A 144 3.63 -16.54 -4.58
N PRO A 145 4.40 -16.73 -5.67
CA PRO A 145 5.38 -15.73 -6.11
C PRO A 145 4.69 -14.40 -6.44
N ILE A 146 5.28 -13.26 -6.03
CA ILE A 146 4.77 -11.91 -6.35
C ILE A 146 4.51 -11.75 -7.85
N MET A 147 5.36 -12.35 -8.70
CA MET A 147 5.22 -12.30 -10.14
C MET A 147 3.89 -12.93 -10.61
N GLU A 148 3.43 -14.01 -9.97
CA GLU A 148 2.15 -14.63 -10.30
C GLU A 148 0.97 -13.72 -9.95
N LEU A 149 1.03 -13.03 -8.79
CA LEU A 149 0.04 -12.03 -8.42
C LEU A 149 -0.01 -10.86 -9.42
N LEU A 150 1.16 -10.41 -9.90
CA LEU A 150 1.27 -9.36 -10.91
C LEU A 150 0.66 -9.80 -12.25
N ILE A 151 0.90 -11.04 -12.69
CA ILE A 151 0.30 -11.60 -13.90
C ILE A 151 -1.24 -11.66 -13.74
N ARG A 152 -1.74 -12.19 -12.62
CA ARG A 152 -3.19 -12.27 -12.35
C ARG A 152 -3.86 -10.89 -12.35
N LEU A 153 -3.17 -9.86 -11.85
CA LEU A 153 -3.63 -8.48 -11.89
C LEU A 153 -3.63 -7.93 -13.33
N LYS A 154 -2.56 -8.19 -14.09
CA LYS A 154 -2.48 -7.82 -15.52
C LYS A 154 -3.64 -8.44 -16.31
N ASP A 155 -3.89 -9.72 -16.13
CA ASP A 155 -4.99 -10.42 -16.81
C ASP A 155 -6.35 -9.82 -16.43
N ALA A 156 -6.53 -9.38 -15.18
CA ALA A 156 -7.76 -8.72 -14.76
C ALA A 156 -7.95 -7.37 -15.46
N VAL A 157 -6.88 -6.57 -15.56
CA VAL A 157 -6.89 -5.30 -16.29
C VAL A 157 -7.19 -5.52 -17.77
N ASP A 158 -6.61 -6.55 -18.37
CA ASP A 158 -6.80 -6.88 -19.79
C ASP A 158 -8.16 -7.53 -20.10
N SER A 159 -8.84 -8.10 -19.11
CA SER A 159 -10.03 -8.96 -19.31
C SER A 159 -11.29 -8.25 -19.86
N LYS A 160 -11.27 -6.92 -20.05
CA LYS A 160 -12.40 -6.10 -20.55
C LYS A 160 -13.77 -6.41 -19.93
N ARG A 161 -13.79 -6.95 -18.70
CA ARG A 161 -15.01 -7.28 -17.97
C ARG A 161 -15.65 -6.01 -17.43
N ASN A 162 -16.98 -5.91 -17.56
CA ASN A 162 -17.76 -4.82 -16.97
C ASN A 162 -17.62 -4.80 -15.45
N LYS A 163 -17.44 -3.61 -14.88
CA LYS A 163 -17.26 -3.40 -13.42
C LYS A 163 -16.31 -4.40 -12.78
N ASN A 164 -15.14 -4.62 -13.38
CA ASN A 164 -14.21 -5.63 -12.90
C ASN A 164 -13.56 -5.23 -11.55
N VAL A 165 -14.30 -5.43 -10.46
CA VAL A 165 -13.86 -5.15 -9.09
C VAL A 165 -12.68 -6.03 -8.64
N GLU A 166 -12.42 -7.14 -9.34
CA GLU A 166 -11.25 -7.98 -9.07
C GLU A 166 -9.95 -7.23 -9.26
N ILE A 167 -9.91 -6.19 -10.12
CA ILE A 167 -8.73 -5.34 -10.29
C ILE A 167 -8.35 -4.69 -8.94
N LEU A 168 -9.32 -4.18 -8.18
CA LEU A 168 -9.07 -3.55 -6.88
C LEU A 168 -8.61 -4.57 -5.83
N GLN A 169 -9.16 -5.77 -5.85
CA GLN A 169 -8.80 -6.86 -4.93
C GLN A 169 -7.36 -7.34 -5.19
N LYS A 170 -7.06 -7.69 -6.45
CA LYS A 170 -5.75 -8.17 -6.89
C LYS A 170 -4.66 -7.09 -6.73
N ALA A 171 -4.98 -5.83 -7.00
CA ALA A 171 -4.06 -4.72 -6.74
C ALA A 171 -3.76 -4.57 -5.24
N GLY A 172 -4.76 -4.81 -4.39
CA GLY A 172 -4.58 -4.87 -2.94
C GLY A 172 -3.62 -5.97 -2.50
N ASP A 173 -3.77 -7.17 -3.06
CA ASP A 173 -2.93 -8.33 -2.74
C ASP A 173 -1.48 -8.10 -3.17
N VAL A 174 -1.27 -7.58 -4.38
CA VAL A 174 0.05 -7.15 -4.87
C VAL A 174 0.66 -6.06 -3.98
N CYS A 175 -0.12 -5.03 -3.63
CA CYS A 175 0.35 -3.93 -2.78
C CYS A 175 0.84 -4.46 -1.42
N ARG A 176 0.07 -5.34 -0.78
CA ARG A 176 0.44 -5.97 0.48
C ARG A 176 1.68 -6.85 0.34
N ARG A 177 1.76 -7.64 -0.74
CA ARG A 177 2.91 -8.52 -0.96
C ARG A 177 4.19 -7.75 -1.28
N LEU A 178 4.08 -6.54 -1.79
CA LEU A 178 5.18 -5.59 -1.97
C LEU A 178 5.44 -4.69 -0.73
N ASN A 179 4.79 -4.95 0.40
CA ASN A 179 4.87 -4.12 1.62
C ASN A 179 4.55 -2.64 1.35
N GLY A 180 3.68 -2.37 0.38
CA GLY A 180 3.24 -1.04 -0.01
C GLY A 180 2.15 -0.48 0.90
N VAL A 181 1.93 0.84 0.80
CA VAL A 181 0.82 1.52 1.46
C VAL A 181 -0.39 1.56 0.51
N ARG A 182 -1.50 0.98 0.94
CA ARG A 182 -2.76 1.04 0.21
C ARG A 182 -3.65 2.14 0.76
N LEU A 183 -4.12 3.01 -0.13
CA LEU A 183 -5.17 3.98 0.15
C LEU A 183 -6.42 3.59 -0.63
N THR A 184 -7.60 3.82 -0.05
CA THR A 184 -8.89 3.57 -0.70
C THR A 184 -9.78 4.77 -0.47
N SER A 185 -10.36 5.28 -1.54
CA SER A 185 -11.25 6.44 -1.49
C SER A 185 -12.26 6.37 -2.62
N CYS A 186 -13.46 6.87 -2.36
CA CYS A 186 -14.50 7.11 -3.34
C CYS A 186 -14.91 8.59 -3.32
N LYS A 187 -15.77 9.03 -4.24
CA LYS A 187 -16.20 10.43 -4.38
C LYS A 187 -16.63 11.10 -3.06
N SER A 188 -17.33 10.38 -2.18
CA SER A 188 -17.81 10.90 -0.88
C SER A 188 -17.02 10.38 0.32
N ALA A 189 -16.05 9.49 0.11
CA ALA A 189 -15.30 8.78 1.15
C ALA A 189 -16.15 8.03 2.22
N LYS A 190 -17.43 7.74 1.92
CA LYS A 190 -18.37 7.09 2.84
C LYS A 190 -18.67 5.64 2.41
N ASP A 191 -19.78 5.39 1.73
CA ASP A 191 -20.37 4.05 1.60
C ASP A 191 -19.47 3.07 0.84
N ARG A 192 -19.00 3.45 -0.35
CA ARG A 192 -18.14 2.60 -1.18
C ARG A 192 -16.75 2.43 -0.57
N THR A 193 -16.27 3.46 0.14
CA THR A 193 -14.98 3.40 0.84
C THR A 193 -15.10 2.42 2.01
N ALA A 194 -16.12 2.57 2.85
CA ALA A 194 -16.41 1.67 3.95
C ALA A 194 -16.59 0.22 3.45
N MET A 195 -17.39 0.01 2.40
CA MET A 195 -17.59 -1.32 1.80
C MET A 195 -16.26 -1.95 1.34
N SER A 196 -15.43 -1.20 0.61
CA SER A 196 -14.12 -1.70 0.16
C SER A 196 -13.17 -1.98 1.32
N VAL A 197 -13.17 -1.14 2.37
CA VAL A 197 -12.32 -1.35 3.55
C VAL A 197 -12.79 -2.57 4.33
N THR A 198 -14.09 -2.72 4.57
CA THR A 198 -14.66 -3.89 5.27
C THR A 198 -14.34 -5.19 4.53
N LEU A 199 -14.53 -5.23 3.20
CA LEU A 199 -14.17 -6.39 2.40
C LEU A 199 -12.68 -6.71 2.51
N GLU A 200 -11.83 -5.70 2.48
CA GLU A 200 -10.38 -5.89 2.60
C GLU A 200 -9.99 -6.45 3.96
N GLN A 201 -10.53 -5.90 5.06
CA GLN A 201 -10.23 -6.38 6.40
C GLN A 201 -10.71 -7.82 6.60
N ALA A 202 -11.89 -8.16 6.09
CA ALA A 202 -12.39 -9.54 6.12
C ALA A 202 -11.45 -10.50 5.38
N ARG A 203 -10.98 -10.13 4.17
CA ARG A 203 -10.02 -10.94 3.40
C ARG A 203 -8.71 -11.14 4.15
N ILE A 204 -8.14 -10.08 4.74
CA ILE A 204 -6.91 -10.17 5.54
C ILE A 204 -7.11 -11.12 6.72
N LEU A 205 -8.22 -10.99 7.46
CA LEU A 205 -8.51 -11.87 8.59
C LEU A 205 -8.64 -13.34 8.17
N THR A 206 -9.28 -13.62 7.04
CA THR A 206 -9.35 -14.99 6.50
C THR A 206 -7.98 -15.50 6.06
N MET A 207 -7.19 -14.70 5.35
CA MET A 207 -5.91 -15.11 4.76
C MET A 207 -4.77 -15.24 5.76
N GLU A 208 -4.69 -14.33 6.74
CA GLU A 208 -3.55 -14.21 7.66
C GLU A 208 -3.87 -14.63 9.11
N HIS A 209 -5.16 -14.69 9.47
CA HIS A 209 -5.60 -14.96 10.84
C HIS A 209 -6.56 -16.15 10.96
N GLY A 210 -6.82 -16.86 9.85
CA GLY A 210 -7.65 -18.06 9.86
C GLY A 210 -9.09 -17.83 10.28
N LEU A 211 -9.66 -16.66 9.98
CA LEU A 211 -11.09 -16.41 10.17
C LEU A 211 -11.90 -17.36 9.27
N ALA A 212 -12.68 -18.22 9.90
CA ALA A 212 -13.51 -19.26 9.29
C ALA A 212 -14.82 -18.70 8.71
#